data_AF-A0A957FQ31-F1
#
_entry.id   AF-A0A957FQ31-F1
#
_cell.length_a   1.000
_cell.length_b   1.000
_cell.length_c   1.000
_cell.angle_alpha   90.00
_cell.angle_beta   90.00
_cell.angle_gamma   90.00
#
_symmetry.space_group_name_H-M   'P 1'
#
loop_
_entity.id
_entity.type
_entity.pdbx_description
1 polymer ?
#
loop_
_entity_poly.entity_id
_entity_poly.type
_entity_poly.pdbx_seq_one_letter_code
_entity_poly.pdbx_strand_id
1 'polypeptide(L)'
;GFFYNGQQWYLNPNDPDTNQDGALDSAECSYDETNGLACPDTDGNGTPDVFDDDNDGDGVPDKLDAALATVVGDPVNGLDNNRFQFEINNLAAGEPVYVDFQLRPTNPDHLWYTLNVLDWPSNDRQGQIQRVLDTTFYDQLSPEQQQAGGSDPQLQDGDLRLVPMLEIEIPFQDGHYGNLPVLPGAPPIQASTPITAWLDTEETQAFGINVRKLDETS
;
A
#
# COMPACT_ATOMS: atom_id res chain seq x y z
N GLY A 1 -2.59 -7.66 -36.32
CA GLY A 1 -1.18 -7.76 -35.96
C GLY A 1 -0.46 -6.51 -36.41
N PHE A 2 0.65 -6.17 -35.76
CA PHE A 2 1.43 -4.95 -35.97
C PHE A 2 2.93 -5.27 -36.00
N PHE A 3 3.75 -4.37 -36.53
CA PHE A 3 5.20 -4.55 -36.61
C PHE A 3 5.88 -3.63 -35.60
N TYR A 4 6.68 -4.20 -34.70
CA TYR A 4 7.41 -3.47 -33.65
C TYR A 4 8.75 -4.13 -33.38
N ASN A 5 9.79 -3.31 -33.15
CA ASN A 5 11.16 -3.74 -32.85
C ASN A 5 11.71 -4.87 -33.78
N GLY A 6 11.42 -4.78 -35.08
CA GLY A 6 11.89 -5.78 -36.05
C GLY A 6 11.07 -7.08 -36.09
N GLN A 7 10.01 -7.18 -35.29
CA GLN A 7 9.16 -8.37 -35.15
C GLN A 7 7.70 -8.06 -35.52
N GLN A 8 7.03 -9.05 -36.12
CA GLN A 8 5.60 -9.00 -36.37
C GLN A 8 4.85 -9.66 -35.22
N TRP A 9 3.95 -8.91 -34.57
CA TRP A 9 3.16 -9.32 -33.42
C TRP A 9 1.69 -9.57 -33.81
N TYR A 10 1.04 -10.50 -33.13
CA TYR A 10 -0.35 -10.89 -33.36
C TYR A 10 -1.09 -11.07 -32.04
N LEU A 11 -2.04 -10.18 -31.77
CA LEU A 11 -3.03 -10.37 -30.71
C LEU A 11 -3.82 -11.66 -30.90
N ASN A 12 -4.38 -12.18 -29.82
CA ASN A 12 -5.24 -13.35 -29.87
C ASN A 12 -6.68 -12.95 -30.25
N PRO A 13 -7.17 -13.25 -31.46
CA PRO A 13 -8.53 -12.83 -31.86
C PRO A 13 -9.65 -13.54 -31.08
N ASN A 14 -9.33 -14.58 -30.30
CA ASN A 14 -10.30 -15.30 -29.47
C ASN A 14 -10.19 -14.95 -27.98
N ASP A 15 -9.27 -14.06 -27.61
CA ASP A 15 -9.05 -13.62 -26.24
C ASP A 15 -8.89 -12.10 -26.22
N PRO A 16 -9.81 -11.33 -25.63
CA PRO A 16 -9.74 -9.87 -25.63
C PRO A 16 -8.64 -9.29 -24.72
N ASP A 17 -7.92 -10.16 -24.01
CA ASP A 17 -6.79 -9.88 -23.11
C ASP A 17 -5.72 -10.93 -23.44
N THR A 18 -4.76 -10.55 -24.29
CA THR A 18 -3.83 -11.48 -24.93
C THR A 18 -2.80 -12.06 -23.96
N ASN A 19 -2.32 -11.28 -22.99
CA ASN A 19 -1.33 -11.68 -21.96
C ASN A 19 -2.01 -12.16 -20.65
N GLN A 20 -3.32 -11.95 -20.46
CA GLN A 20 -4.12 -12.41 -19.32
C GLN A 20 -3.73 -11.77 -17.98
N ASP A 21 -3.25 -10.54 -18.05
CA ASP A 21 -2.90 -9.72 -16.89
C ASP A 21 -4.13 -8.98 -16.31
N GLY A 22 -5.24 -8.91 -17.05
CA GLY A 22 -6.48 -8.25 -16.66
C GLY A 22 -6.72 -6.90 -17.34
N ALA A 23 -5.75 -6.37 -18.09
CA ALA A 23 -5.94 -5.29 -19.03
C ALA A 23 -6.48 -5.87 -20.35
N LEU A 24 -7.43 -5.16 -20.98
CA LEU A 24 -7.92 -5.60 -22.30
C LEU A 24 -6.96 -5.09 -23.37
N ASP A 25 -6.77 -5.84 -24.44
CA ASP A 25 -5.99 -5.43 -25.63
C ASP A 25 -6.39 -4.04 -26.13
N SER A 26 -7.68 -3.69 -26.03
CA SER A 26 -8.23 -2.39 -26.46
C SER A 26 -7.93 -1.22 -25.52
N ALA A 27 -7.52 -1.50 -24.29
CA ALA A 27 -7.07 -0.52 -23.31
C ALA A 27 -5.56 -0.27 -23.44
N GLU A 28 -4.80 -1.30 -23.77
CA GLU A 28 -3.34 -1.23 -23.93
C GLU A 28 -2.94 -0.76 -25.33
N CYS A 29 -3.64 -1.21 -26.36
CA CYS A 29 -3.39 -0.80 -27.74
C CYS A 29 -4.40 0.22 -28.25
N SER A 30 -3.93 1.09 -29.14
CA SER A 30 -4.76 2.02 -29.90
C SER A 30 -4.83 1.61 -31.37
N TYR A 31 -5.95 1.89 -32.02
CA TYR A 31 -6.09 1.70 -33.46
C TYR A 31 -6.31 3.05 -34.15
N ASP A 32 -5.48 3.33 -35.15
CA ASP A 32 -5.63 4.45 -36.08
C ASP A 32 -5.86 3.92 -37.49
N GLU A 33 -6.81 4.50 -38.24
CA GLU A 33 -7.07 4.11 -39.63
C GLU A 33 -5.86 4.35 -40.54
N THR A 34 -5.00 5.31 -40.20
CA THR A 34 -3.84 5.68 -41.03
C THR A 34 -2.63 4.79 -40.73
N ASN A 35 -2.34 4.55 -39.44
CA ASN A 35 -1.14 3.85 -38.99
C ASN A 35 -1.39 2.40 -38.55
N GLY A 36 -2.65 1.97 -38.49
CA GLY A 36 -3.05 0.64 -38.04
C GLY A 36 -3.05 0.51 -36.51
N LEU A 37 -2.90 -0.73 -36.04
CA LEU A 37 -2.79 -1.05 -34.62
C LEU A 37 -1.43 -0.61 -34.08
N ALA A 38 -1.43 0.18 -33.01
CA ALA A 38 -0.24 0.64 -32.30
C ALA A 38 -0.38 0.27 -30.82
N CYS A 39 0.53 -0.60 -30.36
CA CYS A 39 0.67 -0.98 -28.96
C CYS A 39 1.95 -0.36 -28.42
N PRO A 40 1.91 0.33 -27.27
CA PRO A 40 3.08 0.88 -26.60
C PRO A 40 4.04 -0.22 -26.12
N ASP A 41 5.22 0.20 -25.72
CA ASP A 41 6.28 -0.56 -25.03
C ASP A 41 6.80 0.44 -23.99
N THR A 42 6.18 0.41 -22.81
CA THR A 42 6.24 1.49 -21.82
C THR A 42 7.60 1.55 -21.13
N ASP A 43 8.20 0.41 -20.79
CA ASP A 43 9.54 0.31 -20.22
C ASP A 43 10.67 0.31 -21.29
N GLY A 44 10.32 0.12 -22.57
CA GLY A 44 11.25 0.13 -23.69
C GLY A 44 12.10 -1.14 -23.78
N ASN A 45 11.68 -2.25 -23.17
CA ASN A 45 12.43 -3.51 -23.17
C ASN A 45 12.35 -4.26 -24.51
N GLY A 46 11.47 -3.82 -25.42
CA GLY A 46 11.28 -4.39 -26.75
C GLY A 46 10.07 -5.32 -26.88
N THR A 47 9.34 -5.56 -25.78
CA THR A 47 8.08 -6.27 -25.71
C THR A 47 6.96 -5.24 -25.65
N PRO A 48 6.00 -5.24 -26.61
CA PRO A 48 4.85 -4.35 -26.50
C PRO A 48 3.99 -4.72 -25.29
N ASP A 49 3.38 -3.73 -24.64
CA ASP A 49 2.67 -3.86 -23.36
C ASP A 49 1.66 -5.02 -23.33
N VAL A 50 0.89 -5.16 -24.41
CA VAL A 50 -0.09 -6.26 -24.62
C VAL A 50 0.50 -7.69 -24.67
N PHE A 51 1.82 -7.82 -24.54
CA PHE A 51 2.57 -9.07 -24.42
C PHE A 51 3.60 -9.05 -23.27
N ASP A 52 3.69 -7.96 -22.53
CA ASP A 52 4.52 -7.84 -21.34
C ASP A 52 3.73 -8.27 -20.11
N ASP A 53 4.42 -8.75 -19.06
CA ASP A 53 3.82 -9.07 -17.77
C ASP A 53 4.17 -7.99 -16.70
N ASP A 54 5.00 -7.00 -17.05
CA ASP A 54 5.46 -5.88 -16.23
C ASP A 54 5.72 -4.65 -17.12
N ASN A 55 4.65 -4.01 -17.58
CA ASN A 55 4.65 -2.95 -18.60
C ASN A 55 5.58 -1.76 -18.30
N ASP A 56 5.73 -1.36 -17.03
CA ASP A 56 6.58 -0.22 -16.64
C ASP A 56 7.94 -0.62 -16.04
N GLY A 57 8.18 -1.91 -15.88
CA GLY A 57 9.45 -2.48 -15.45
C GLY A 57 9.80 -2.16 -13.99
N ASP A 58 8.81 -1.89 -13.14
CA ASP A 58 9.03 -1.63 -11.71
C ASP A 58 9.21 -2.91 -10.88
N GLY A 59 9.00 -4.08 -11.49
CA GLY A 59 9.13 -5.40 -10.89
C GLY A 59 7.88 -5.88 -10.16
N VAL A 60 6.75 -5.16 -10.24
CA VAL A 60 5.41 -5.60 -9.83
C VAL A 60 4.69 -6.12 -11.08
N PRO A 61 4.22 -7.39 -11.11
CA PRO A 61 3.50 -7.89 -12.26
C PRO A 61 2.20 -7.10 -12.52
N ASP A 62 1.88 -6.82 -13.78
CA ASP A 62 0.73 -6.00 -14.21
C ASP A 62 -0.58 -6.41 -13.51
N LYS A 63 -0.81 -7.73 -13.42
CA LYS A 63 -1.98 -8.30 -12.75
C LYS A 63 -2.17 -7.88 -11.29
N LEU A 64 -1.08 -7.48 -10.65
CA LEU A 64 -1.03 -7.07 -9.25
C LEU A 64 -0.68 -5.59 -9.11
N ASP A 65 -0.48 -4.85 -10.19
CA ASP A 65 -0.05 -3.47 -10.15
C ASP A 65 -1.22 -2.49 -10.38
N ALA A 66 -1.37 -1.53 -9.46
CA ALA A 66 -2.32 -0.44 -9.60
C ALA A 66 -1.82 0.68 -10.53
N ALA A 67 -0.52 0.68 -10.87
CA ALA A 67 0.16 1.74 -11.59
C ALA A 67 0.78 1.30 -12.93
N LEU A 68 0.20 0.30 -13.60
CA LEU A 68 0.62 -0.41 -14.83
C LEU A 68 1.59 0.28 -15.82
N ALA A 69 1.48 1.60 -16.00
CA ALA A 69 2.26 2.32 -17.01
C ALA A 69 3.17 3.41 -16.41
N THR A 70 3.38 3.43 -15.09
CA THR A 70 4.11 4.50 -14.42
C THR A 70 4.76 4.03 -13.14
N VAL A 71 6.09 3.97 -13.18
CA VAL A 71 6.92 3.73 -12.00
C VAL A 71 6.70 4.83 -10.95
N VAL A 72 6.14 4.47 -9.80
CA VAL A 72 5.96 5.37 -8.66
C VAL A 72 7.13 5.22 -7.67
N GLY A 73 8.10 6.12 -7.77
CA GLY A 73 9.33 6.09 -6.96
C GLY A 73 10.49 5.45 -7.72
N ASP A 74 11.40 4.80 -6.98
CA ASP A 74 12.51 4.02 -7.54
C ASP A 74 12.40 2.55 -7.08
N PRO A 75 12.36 1.56 -7.98
CA PRO A 75 12.20 0.14 -7.60
C PRO A 75 13.27 -0.39 -6.64
N VAL A 76 14.46 0.23 -6.63
CA VAL A 76 15.62 -0.17 -5.82
C VAL A 76 15.73 0.67 -4.56
N ASN A 77 15.59 1.99 -4.70
CA ASN A 77 15.85 2.97 -3.64
C ASN A 77 14.58 3.41 -2.90
N GLY A 78 13.41 3.14 -3.45
CA GLY A 78 12.11 3.48 -2.88
C GLY A 78 11.70 4.92 -3.15
N LEU A 79 10.92 5.48 -2.24
CA LEU A 79 10.43 6.86 -2.33
C LEU A 79 11.50 7.85 -1.86
N ASP A 80 11.53 9.04 -2.46
CA ASP A 80 12.39 10.13 -2.02
C ASP A 80 12.16 10.47 -0.53
N ASN A 81 13.23 10.40 0.26
CA ASN A 81 13.20 10.56 1.72
C ASN A 81 12.18 9.63 2.44
N ASN A 82 11.84 8.49 1.85
CA ASN A 82 10.80 7.57 2.33
C ASN A 82 9.43 8.24 2.51
N ARG A 83 9.11 9.26 1.70
CA ARG A 83 7.83 9.99 1.75
C ARG A 83 7.14 9.95 0.40
N PHE A 84 5.86 9.61 0.41
CA PHE A 84 4.99 9.81 -0.74
C PHE A 84 4.24 11.14 -0.56
N GLN A 85 4.49 12.10 -1.46
CA GLN A 85 3.74 13.36 -1.44
C GLN A 85 2.49 13.21 -2.32
N PHE A 86 1.34 13.47 -1.72
CA PHE A 86 0.03 13.34 -2.38
C PHE A 86 -0.82 14.59 -2.12
N GLU A 87 -1.44 15.11 -3.17
CA GLU A 87 -2.29 16.30 -3.10
C GLU A 87 -3.55 16.08 -3.93
N ILE A 88 -4.72 16.33 -3.33
CA ILE A 88 -6.00 16.32 -4.04
C ILE A 88 -6.57 17.74 -4.04
N ASN A 89 -6.92 18.22 -5.22
CA ASN A 89 -7.48 19.54 -5.44
C ASN A 89 -8.92 19.48 -5.96
N ASN A 90 -9.63 20.62 -5.87
CA ASN A 90 -10.97 20.82 -6.44
C ASN A 90 -12.07 19.88 -5.88
N LEU A 91 -12.00 19.56 -4.59
CA LEU A 91 -13.03 18.75 -3.94
C LEU A 91 -14.35 19.52 -3.77
N ALA A 92 -15.47 18.82 -3.97
CA ALA A 92 -16.81 19.35 -3.76
C ALA A 92 -17.30 19.04 -2.34
N ALA A 93 -17.92 20.02 -1.68
CA ALA A 93 -18.44 19.83 -0.33
C ALA A 93 -19.57 18.81 -0.31
N GLY A 94 -19.49 17.84 0.62
CA GLY A 94 -20.50 16.81 0.80
C GLY A 94 -20.40 15.62 -0.16
N GLU A 95 -19.44 15.62 -1.09
CA GLU A 95 -19.16 14.49 -1.99
C GLU A 95 -18.02 13.64 -1.40
N PRO A 96 -18.20 12.31 -1.24
CA PRO A 96 -17.15 11.45 -0.75
C PRO A 96 -16.05 11.29 -1.81
N VAL A 97 -14.80 11.22 -1.35
CA VAL A 97 -13.63 10.95 -2.18
C VAL A 97 -12.98 9.69 -1.65
N TYR A 98 -12.70 8.75 -2.54
CA TYR A 98 -12.01 7.51 -2.22
C TYR A 98 -10.59 7.59 -2.78
N VAL A 99 -9.64 7.11 -1.99
CA VAL A 99 -8.24 7.01 -2.37
C VAL A 99 -7.75 5.64 -1.94
N ASP A 100 -7.22 4.90 -2.90
CA ASP A 100 -6.60 3.60 -2.65
C ASP A 100 -5.09 3.75 -2.83
N PHE A 101 -4.33 3.24 -1.85
CA PHE A 101 -2.89 3.20 -1.92
C PHE A 101 -2.43 1.74 -1.98
N GLN A 102 -1.59 1.43 -2.95
CA GLN A 102 -0.80 0.22 -2.95
C GLN A 102 0.65 0.59 -2.61
N LEU A 103 1.23 -0.12 -1.64
CA LEU A 103 2.59 0.11 -1.18
C LEU A 103 3.31 -1.23 -1.12
N ARG A 104 4.53 -1.27 -1.65
CA ARG A 104 5.42 -2.43 -1.62
C ARG A 104 6.80 -2.01 -1.09
N PRO A 105 7.43 -2.79 -0.20
CA PRO A 105 8.83 -2.56 0.18
C PRO A 105 9.77 -2.81 -1.00
N THR A 106 10.87 -2.04 -1.10
CA THR A 106 11.91 -2.24 -2.14
C THR A 106 12.52 -3.64 -2.10
N ASN A 107 12.57 -4.27 -0.91
CA ASN A 107 12.84 -5.71 -0.80
C ASN A 107 11.52 -6.51 -0.76
N PRO A 108 11.12 -7.19 -1.84
CA PRO A 108 9.89 -7.99 -1.85
C PRO A 108 9.91 -9.15 -0.85
N ASP A 109 11.09 -9.64 -0.44
CA ASP A 109 11.17 -10.70 0.57
C ASP A 109 10.58 -10.25 1.92
N HIS A 110 10.51 -8.94 2.16
CA HIS A 110 9.88 -8.41 3.38
C HIS A 110 8.36 -8.59 3.41
N LEU A 111 7.70 -8.82 2.26
CA LEU A 111 6.29 -9.17 2.24
C LEU A 111 6.04 -10.48 2.98
N TRP A 112 6.99 -11.41 2.98
CA TRP A 112 6.91 -12.65 3.76
C TRP A 112 6.98 -12.43 5.26
N TYR A 113 7.49 -11.29 5.77
CA TYR A 113 7.46 -11.05 7.21
C TYR A 113 6.09 -10.57 7.71
N THR A 114 5.26 -10.08 6.79
CA THR A 114 3.96 -9.49 7.13
C THR A 114 3.06 -10.54 7.75
N LEU A 115 2.58 -10.27 8.97
CA LEU A 115 1.67 -11.12 9.73
C LEU A 115 2.22 -12.49 10.15
N ASN A 116 3.47 -12.82 9.80
CA ASN A 116 4.12 -14.03 10.28
C ASN A 116 4.43 -13.91 11.77
N VAL A 117 4.20 -15.01 12.48
CA VAL A 117 4.53 -15.14 13.89
C VAL A 117 5.99 -15.56 14.01
N LEU A 118 6.76 -14.78 14.75
CA LEU A 118 8.20 -14.91 14.95
C LEU A 118 8.47 -15.20 16.43
N ASP A 119 9.53 -15.97 16.68
CA ASP A 119 10.05 -16.25 18.03
C ASP A 119 11.27 -15.37 18.30
N TRP A 120 11.12 -14.39 19.19
CA TRP A 120 12.22 -13.53 19.59
C TRP A 120 13.10 -14.22 20.65
N PRO A 121 14.44 -14.18 20.52
CA PRO A 121 15.33 -14.85 21.47
C PRO A 121 15.09 -14.43 22.92
N SER A 122 14.81 -15.41 23.79
CA SER A 122 14.42 -15.15 25.19
C SER A 122 15.50 -14.46 26.03
N ASN A 123 16.76 -14.52 25.59
CA ASN A 123 17.92 -13.94 26.27
C ASN A 123 18.45 -12.67 25.60
N ASP A 124 17.75 -12.10 24.60
CA ASP A 124 18.15 -10.80 24.07
C ASP A 124 17.78 -9.68 25.06
N ARG A 125 18.82 -9.09 25.66
CA ARG A 125 18.75 -7.95 26.60
C ARG A 125 19.50 -6.72 26.09
N GLN A 126 20.02 -6.79 24.87
CA GLN A 126 20.87 -5.75 24.27
C GLN A 126 20.25 -5.15 23.02
N GLY A 127 19.27 -5.84 22.42
CA GLY A 127 18.48 -5.35 21.30
C GLY A 127 17.50 -4.24 21.67
N GLN A 128 16.98 -3.59 20.63
CA GLN A 128 15.92 -2.58 20.74
C GLN A 128 14.56 -3.19 21.06
N ILE A 129 14.36 -4.46 20.68
CA ILE A 129 13.22 -5.27 21.09
C ILE A 129 13.71 -6.18 22.22
N GLN A 130 13.01 -6.13 23.36
CA GLN A 130 13.34 -6.96 24.52
C GLN A 130 12.08 -7.68 24.99
N ARG A 131 12.20 -8.99 25.20
CA ARG A 131 11.12 -9.78 25.77
C ARG A 131 10.89 -9.39 27.23
N VAL A 132 9.69 -8.92 27.55
CA VAL A 132 9.27 -8.54 28.91
C VAL A 132 8.33 -9.57 29.53
N LEU A 133 7.56 -10.29 28.71
CA LEU A 133 6.62 -11.33 29.12
C LEU A 133 7.08 -12.68 28.56
N ASP A 134 6.86 -13.75 29.33
CA ASP A 134 7.16 -15.12 28.89
C ASP A 134 5.99 -15.81 28.18
N THR A 135 4.94 -15.05 27.85
CA THR A 135 3.75 -15.54 27.15
C THR A 135 3.92 -15.49 25.64
N THR A 136 3.30 -16.42 24.93
CA THR A 136 3.31 -16.51 23.46
C THR A 136 1.94 -16.21 22.88
N PHE A 137 1.82 -16.18 21.54
CA PHE A 137 0.51 -16.01 20.89
C PHE A 137 -0.46 -17.13 21.28
N TYR A 138 0.03 -18.34 21.56
CA TYR A 138 -0.77 -19.45 22.05
C TYR A 138 -1.54 -19.13 23.33
N ASP A 139 -0.92 -18.42 24.27
CA ASP A 139 -1.51 -18.08 25.56
C ASP A 139 -2.70 -17.10 25.44
N GLN A 140 -2.80 -16.40 24.30
CA GLN A 140 -3.86 -15.45 24.02
C GLN A 140 -5.06 -16.07 23.29
N LEU A 141 -4.97 -17.33 22.89
CA LEU A 141 -6.02 -18.03 22.15
C LEU A 141 -7.16 -18.50 23.08
N SER A 142 -8.38 -18.57 22.54
CA SER A 142 -9.50 -19.22 23.23
C SER A 142 -9.25 -20.72 23.40
N PRO A 143 -9.89 -21.41 24.37
CA PRO A 143 -9.75 -22.85 24.53
C PRO A 143 -10.06 -23.66 23.25
N GLU A 144 -11.02 -23.21 22.44
CA GLU A 144 -11.36 -23.82 21.16
C GLU A 144 -10.25 -23.62 20.12
N GLN A 145 -9.67 -22.42 20.06
CA GLN A 145 -8.56 -22.11 19.17
C GLN A 145 -7.28 -22.87 19.57
N GLN A 146 -7.03 -23.03 20.86
CA GLN A 146 -5.96 -23.87 21.38
C GLN A 146 -6.15 -25.34 21.04
N GLN A 147 -7.38 -25.85 20.99
CA GLN A 147 -7.62 -27.23 20.53
C GLN A 147 -7.39 -27.40 19.03
N ALA A 148 -7.70 -26.38 18.22
CA ALA A 148 -7.55 -26.43 16.77
C ALA A 148 -6.11 -26.16 16.29
N GLY A 149 -5.41 -25.21 16.91
CA GLY A 149 -4.03 -24.79 16.61
C GLY A 149 -2.99 -25.30 17.62
N GLY A 150 -3.40 -26.21 18.50
CA GLY A 150 -2.68 -26.75 19.65
C GLY A 150 -1.25 -27.20 19.43
N SER A 151 -0.94 -27.65 18.22
CA SER A 151 0.35 -28.25 17.86
C SER A 151 1.20 -27.39 16.93
N ASP A 152 0.78 -26.15 16.63
CA ASP A 152 1.53 -25.25 15.74
C ASP A 152 2.71 -24.62 16.52
N PRO A 153 3.97 -24.95 16.20
CA PRO A 153 5.13 -24.39 16.89
C PRO A 153 5.22 -22.86 16.75
N GLN A 154 4.72 -22.29 15.65
CA GLN A 154 4.75 -20.84 15.47
C GLN A 154 3.92 -20.13 16.54
N LEU A 155 2.77 -20.70 16.91
CA LEU A 155 1.93 -20.13 17.96
C LEU A 155 2.49 -20.43 19.36
N GLN A 156 3.03 -21.64 19.56
CA GLN A 156 3.55 -22.09 20.85
C GLN A 156 4.79 -21.32 21.30
N ASP A 157 5.72 -21.07 20.38
CA ASP A 157 7.00 -20.41 20.67
C ASP A 157 6.97 -18.92 20.33
N GLY A 158 6.17 -18.53 19.32
CA GLY A 158 6.18 -17.18 18.79
C GLY A 158 5.49 -16.14 19.68
N ASP A 159 6.14 -14.99 19.77
CA ASP A 159 5.78 -13.87 20.66
C ASP A 159 5.90 -12.51 19.98
N LEU A 160 6.34 -12.48 18.72
CA LEU A 160 6.46 -11.29 17.91
C LEU A 160 5.68 -11.47 16.59
N ARG A 161 5.01 -10.40 16.15
CA ARG A 161 4.44 -10.33 14.81
C ARG A 161 4.67 -8.94 14.25
N LEU A 162 5.16 -8.88 13.02
CA LEU A 162 5.31 -7.61 12.32
C LEU A 162 4.02 -7.29 11.57
N VAL A 163 3.45 -6.12 11.87
CA VAL A 163 2.24 -5.61 11.22
C VAL A 163 2.65 -4.35 10.47
N PRO A 164 2.45 -4.28 9.15
CA PRO A 164 2.68 -3.07 8.39
C PRO A 164 1.71 -1.99 8.87
N MET A 165 2.22 -0.78 9.06
CA MET A 165 1.44 0.38 9.48
C MET A 165 1.64 1.49 8.46
N LEU A 166 0.56 2.18 8.12
CA LEU A 166 0.60 3.40 7.32
C LEU A 166 0.49 4.60 8.25
N GLU A 167 1.44 5.52 8.16
CA GLU A 167 1.37 6.84 8.82
C GLU A 167 1.08 7.90 7.76
N ILE A 168 0.09 8.75 8.03
CA ILE A 168 -0.31 9.85 7.15
C ILE A 168 -0.09 11.16 7.92
N GLU A 169 0.77 12.02 7.38
CA GLU A 169 0.97 13.37 7.88
C GLU A 169 -0.07 14.31 7.24
N ILE A 170 -0.96 14.86 8.05
CA ILE A 170 -2.01 15.77 7.59
C ILE A 170 -1.68 17.19 8.08
N PRO A 171 -1.44 18.15 7.17
CA PRO A 171 -1.23 19.53 7.56
C PRO A 171 -2.54 20.12 8.12
N PHE A 172 -2.41 20.90 9.19
CA PHE A 172 -3.49 21.73 9.72
C PHE A 172 -2.96 23.16 9.91
N GLN A 173 -3.88 24.12 9.87
CA GLN A 173 -3.56 25.54 10.02
C GLN A 173 -4.63 26.21 10.89
N ASP A 174 -4.35 27.43 11.36
CA ASP A 174 -5.29 28.17 12.20
C ASP A 174 -6.69 28.25 11.54
N GLY A 175 -7.69 27.71 12.24
CA GLY A 175 -9.07 27.63 11.76
C GLY A 175 -9.39 26.51 10.76
N HIS A 176 -8.45 25.62 10.43
CA HIS A 176 -8.66 24.46 9.54
C HIS A 176 -8.13 23.16 10.17
N TYR A 177 -9.04 22.25 10.53
CA TYR A 177 -8.76 21.00 11.26
C TYR A 177 -8.24 19.84 10.38
N GLY A 178 -7.54 20.14 9.28
CA GLY A 178 -7.05 19.11 8.35
C GLY A 178 -8.11 18.15 7.78
N ASN A 179 -9.38 18.57 7.70
CA ASN A 179 -10.52 17.73 7.27
C ASN A 179 -10.75 16.46 8.11
N LEU A 180 -10.25 16.43 9.35
CA LEU A 180 -10.55 15.38 10.31
C LEU A 180 -11.90 15.62 11.02
N PRO A 181 -12.55 14.57 11.55
CA PRO A 181 -13.74 14.70 12.40
C PRO A 181 -13.56 15.70 13.53
N VAL A 182 -14.53 16.61 13.71
CA VAL A 182 -14.44 17.69 14.70
C VAL A 182 -15.61 17.62 15.68
N LEU A 183 -15.30 17.71 16.97
CA LEU A 183 -16.30 17.76 18.04
C LEU A 183 -17.27 18.93 17.85
N PRO A 184 -18.57 18.75 18.15
CA PRO A 184 -19.53 19.85 18.18
C PRO A 184 -19.08 20.98 19.12
N GLY A 185 -18.93 22.19 18.58
CA GLY A 185 -18.50 23.36 19.36
C GLY A 185 -17.00 23.44 19.65
N ALA A 186 -16.16 22.68 18.93
CA ALA A 186 -14.71 22.75 19.04
C ALA A 186 -14.19 24.20 18.92
N PRO A 187 -13.17 24.58 19.72
CA PRO A 187 -12.56 25.90 19.64
C PRO A 187 -11.73 26.00 18.36
N PRO A 188 -11.58 27.21 17.77
CA PRO A 188 -10.66 27.42 16.65
C PRO A 188 -9.28 26.79 16.93
N ILE A 189 -8.82 25.92 16.04
CA ILE A 189 -7.53 25.27 16.18
C ILE A 189 -6.40 26.28 16.04
N GLN A 190 -5.40 26.16 16.92
CA GLN A 190 -4.10 26.82 16.88
C GLN A 190 -3.03 25.75 17.04
N ALA A 191 -1.77 26.05 16.71
CA ALA A 191 -0.66 25.11 16.88
C ALA A 191 -0.53 24.54 18.31
N SER A 192 -0.96 25.29 19.34
CA SER A 192 -0.96 24.88 20.74
C SER A 192 -2.23 24.16 21.20
N THR A 193 -3.30 24.11 20.39
CA THR A 193 -4.57 23.50 20.79
C THR A 193 -4.37 21.97 20.92
N PRO A 194 -4.65 21.37 22.08
CA PRO A 194 -4.54 19.93 22.27
C PRO A 194 -5.47 19.17 21.32
N ILE A 195 -5.02 18.03 20.79
CA ILE A 195 -5.83 17.21 19.88
C ILE A 195 -7.17 16.78 20.51
N THR A 196 -7.15 16.51 21.81
CA THR A 196 -8.32 16.14 22.62
C THR A 196 -9.36 17.25 22.77
N ALA A 197 -9.04 18.49 22.40
CA ALA A 197 -9.97 19.62 22.51
C ALA A 197 -10.87 19.77 21.27
N TRP A 198 -10.54 19.12 20.16
CA TRP A 198 -11.25 19.33 18.89
C TRP A 198 -11.51 18.06 18.09
N LEU A 199 -10.66 17.03 18.16
CA LEU A 199 -10.82 15.81 17.37
C LEU A 199 -11.96 14.95 17.94
N ASP A 200 -12.87 14.52 17.08
CA ASP A 200 -13.84 13.47 17.42
C ASP A 200 -13.20 12.09 17.26
N THR A 201 -12.71 11.54 18.37
CA THR A 201 -12.03 10.23 18.37
C THR A 201 -12.99 9.06 18.24
N GLU A 202 -14.29 9.23 18.53
CA GLU A 202 -15.26 8.14 18.35
C GLU A 202 -15.45 7.84 16.86
N GLU A 203 -15.52 8.89 16.03
CA GLU A 203 -15.57 8.73 14.57
C GLU A 203 -14.29 8.08 14.03
N THR A 204 -13.10 8.51 14.46
CA THR A 204 -11.85 7.91 13.93
C THR A 204 -11.64 6.47 14.39
N GLN A 205 -12.01 6.14 15.64
CA GLN A 205 -11.88 4.78 16.17
C GLN A 205 -12.81 3.77 15.48
N ALA A 206 -13.97 4.22 14.99
CA ALA A 206 -14.87 3.38 14.19
C ALA A 206 -14.19 2.81 12.92
N PHE A 207 -13.15 3.49 12.42
CA PHE A 207 -12.33 3.07 11.28
C PHE A 207 -10.96 2.51 11.68
N GLY A 208 -10.69 2.33 12.98
CA GLY A 208 -9.38 1.89 13.47
C GLY A 208 -8.26 2.92 13.29
N ILE A 209 -8.60 4.19 13.06
CA ILE A 209 -7.64 5.27 12.84
C ILE A 209 -7.24 5.89 14.17
N ASN A 210 -5.93 5.95 14.42
CA ASN A 210 -5.35 6.67 15.55
C ASN A 210 -4.70 7.94 15.04
N VAL A 211 -5.11 9.09 15.59
CA VAL A 211 -4.54 10.39 15.24
C VAL A 211 -3.73 10.92 16.42
N ARG A 212 -2.54 11.44 16.14
CA ARG A 212 -1.68 12.12 17.10
C ARG A 212 -1.14 13.40 16.50
N LYS A 213 -0.74 14.34 17.36
CA LYS A 213 0.06 15.48 16.92
C LYS A 213 1.45 14.96 16.55
N LEU A 214 2.02 15.47 15.44
CA LEU A 214 3.39 15.15 15.05
C LEU A 214 4.37 15.55 16.17
N ASP A 215 5.29 14.65 16.50
CA ASP A 215 6.32 14.91 17.50
C ASP A 215 7.30 15.96 16.97
N GLU A 216 7.61 16.99 17.78
CA GLU A 216 8.50 18.11 17.38
C GLU A 216 9.96 17.68 17.09
N THR A 217 10.29 16.41 17.32
CA THR A 217 11.65 15.84 17.16
C THR A 217 11.74 14.70 16.14
N SER A 218 10.73 14.56 15.26
CA SER A 218 10.75 13.56 14.18
C SER A 218 11.60 13.99 12.98
#